data_AF-A0A2M7R5F7-F1
#
_entry.id   AF-A0A2M7R5F7-F1
#
_cell.length_a   1.000
_cell.length_b   1.000
_cell.length_c   1.000
_cell.angle_alpha   90.00
_cell.angle_beta   90.00
_cell.angle_gamma   90.00
#
_symmetry.space_group_name_H-M   'P 1'
#
loop_
_entity.id
_entity.type
_entity.pdbx_description
1 polymer ?
#
loop_
_entity_poly.entity_id
_entity_poly.type
_entity_poly.pdbx_seq_one_letter_code
_entity_poly.pdbx_strand_id
1 'polypeptide(L)' 'MLKVAEIMTAIEDLPEKDFVRLREWFSEKDWQKWDRQIEADSESGRLDFLIKEALNEKNKGQLKEL' A
#
# COMPACT_ATOMS: atom_id res chain seq x y z
N MET A 1 -13.32 25.51 5.59
CA MET A 1 -12.42 24.40 5.24
C MET A 1 -11.12 24.64 5.98
N LEU A 2 -10.64 23.66 6.76
CA LEU A 2 -9.28 23.71 7.27
C LEU A 2 -8.32 23.62 6.07
N LYS A 3 -7.37 24.53 5.98
CA LYS A 3 -6.33 24.47 4.93
C LYS A 3 -5.33 23.40 5.33
N VAL A 4 -4.77 22.66 4.37
CA VAL A 4 -3.75 21.63 4.65
C VAL A 4 -2.62 22.17 5.54
N ALA A 5 -2.23 23.43 5.35
CA ALA A 5 -1.25 24.11 6.20
C ALA A 5 -1.63 24.14 7.69
N GLU A 6 -2.90 24.38 8.03
CA GLU A 6 -3.37 24.41 9.43
C GLU A 6 -3.31 23.01 10.07
N ILE A 7 -3.55 21.96 9.29
CA ILE A 7 -3.41 20.57 9.74
C ILE A 7 -1.94 20.25 9.99
N MET A 8 -1.03 20.68 9.09
CA MET A 8 0.41 20.46 9.27
C MET A 8 0.92 21.12 10.56
N THR A 9 0.55 22.37 10.82
CA THR A 9 0.89 23.05 12.07
C THR A 9 0.33 22.31 13.29
N ALA A 10 -0.93 21.87 13.24
CA ALA A 10 -1.52 21.12 14.35
C ALA A 10 -0.82 19.76 14.59
N ILE A 11 -0.25 19.15 13.55
CA ILE A 11 0.54 17.91 13.67
C ILE A 11 1.89 18.17 14.35
N GLU A 12 2.53 19.31 14.07
CA GLU A 12 3.80 19.71 14.70
C GLU A 12 3.66 19.91 16.22
N ASP A 13 2.47 20.35 16.67
CA ASP A 13 2.18 20.57 18.09
C ASP A 13 1.77 19.28 18.85
N LEU A 14 1.69 18.13 18.18
CA LEU A 14 1.27 16.89 18.83
C LEU A 14 2.32 16.35 19.81
N PRO A 15 1.91 15.84 20.99
CA PRO A 15 2.76 14.99 21.80
C PRO A 15 3.24 13.76 21.01
N GLU A 16 4.46 13.30 21.25
CA GLU A 16 5.06 12.17 20.52
C GLU A 16 4.14 10.94 20.42
N LYS A 17 3.44 10.62 21.52
CA LYS A 17 2.49 9.49 21.55
C LYS A 17 1.35 9.65 20.53
N ASP A 18 0.79 10.85 20.42
CA ASP A 18 -0.32 11.13 19.52
C ASP A 18 0.19 11.24 18.07
N PHE A 19 1.41 11.75 17.88
CA PHE A 19 2.08 11.75 16.58
C PHE A 19 2.33 10.32 16.05
N VAL A 20 2.82 9.41 16.90
CA VAL A 20 3.00 7.99 16.55
C VAL A 20 1.66 7.36 16.17
N ARG A 21 0.61 7.58 16.98
CA ARG A 21 -0.73 7.07 16.68
C ARG A 21 -1.28 7.62 15.36
N LEU A 22 -1.06 8.90 15.07
CA LEU A 22 -1.46 9.51 13.80
C LEU A 22 -0.74 8.84 12.62
N ARG A 23 0.57 8.59 12.76
CA ARG A 23 1.37 7.94 11.71
C ARG A 23 0.90 6.52 11.42
N GLU A 24 0.59 5.75 12.46
CA GLU A 24 0.03 4.40 12.32
C GLU A 24 -1.30 4.42 11.59
N TRP A 25 -2.21 5.31 12.01
CA TRP A 25 -3.51 5.47 11.35
C TRP A 25 -3.37 5.89 9.89
N PHE A 26 -2.43 6.78 9.57
CA PHE A 26 -2.20 7.23 8.20
C PHE A 26 -1.65 6.10 7.32
N SER A 27 -0.68 5.34 7.84
CA SER A 27 -0.13 4.14 7.17
C SER A 27 -1.23 3.13 6.85
N GLU A 28 -2.09 2.82 7.82
CA GLU A 28 -3.25 1.92 7.63
C GLU A 28 -4.20 2.43 6.52
N LYS A 29 -4.40 3.74 6.41
CA LYS A 29 -5.21 4.32 5.33
C LYS A 29 -4.58 4.16 3.96
N ASP A 30 -3.26 4.24 3.87
CA ASP A 30 -2.56 4.04 2.62
C ASP A 30 -2.52 2.55 2.24
N TRP A 31 -2.38 1.63 3.21
CA TRP A 31 -2.57 0.19 2.98
C TRP A 31 -3.97 -0.11 2.43
N GLN A 32 -5.03 0.44 3.03
CA GLN A 32 -6.40 0.27 2.54
C GLN A 32 -6.62 0.78 1.10
N LYS A 33 -5.90 1.84 0.69
CA LYS A 33 -5.95 2.32 -0.71
C LYS A 33 -5.18 1.37 -1.63
N TRP A 34 -4.02 0.91 -1.18
CA TRP A 34 -3.19 -0.01 -1.92
C TRP A 34 -3.91 -1.33 -2.18
N ASP A 35 -4.59 -1.89 -1.18
CA ASP A 35 -5.40 -3.10 -1.33
C ASP A 35 -6.45 -2.94 -2.45
N ARG A 36 -7.21 -1.84 -2.41
CA ARG A 36 -8.20 -1.54 -3.46
C ARG A 36 -7.59 -1.36 -4.83
N GLN A 37 -6.40 -0.77 -4.90
CA GLN A 37 -5.69 -0.59 -6.16
C GLN A 37 -5.21 -1.94 -6.72
N ILE A 38 -4.69 -2.82 -5.87
CA ILE A 38 -4.29 -4.17 -6.26
C ILE A 38 -5.49 -4.97 -6.74
N GLU A 39 -6.63 -4.89 -6.06
CA GLU A 39 -7.89 -5.52 -6.49
C GLU A 39 -8.31 -5.02 -7.88
N ALA A 40 -8.38 -3.70 -8.09
CA ALA A 40 -8.75 -3.13 -9.38
C ALA A 40 -7.75 -3.46 -10.51
N ASP A 41 -6.46 -3.49 -10.20
CA ASP A 41 -5.41 -3.83 -11.16
C ASP A 41 -5.43 -5.33 -11.52
N SER A 42 -5.79 -6.18 -10.56
CA SER A 42 -6.07 -7.61 -10.79
C SER A 42 -7.29 -7.79 -11.68
N GLU A 43 -8.42 -7.16 -11.36
CA GLU A 43 -9.67 -7.27 -12.13
C GLU A 43 -9.55 -6.73 -13.56
N SER A 44 -8.73 -5.69 -13.77
CA SER A 44 -8.46 -5.12 -15.10
C SER A 44 -7.45 -5.91 -15.92
N GLY A 45 -6.86 -7.00 -15.37
CA GLY A 45 -5.84 -7.81 -16.03
C GLY A 45 -4.46 -7.14 -16.12
N ARG A 46 -4.26 -6.00 -15.45
CA ARG A 46 -2.96 -5.29 -15.44
C ARG A 46 -1.87 -6.15 -14.80
N LEU A 47 -2.23 -7.03 -13.88
CA LEU A 47 -1.30 -7.93 -13.18
C LEU A 47 -1.12 -9.30 -13.88
N ASP A 48 -1.78 -9.57 -15.01
CA ASP A 48 -1.72 -10.86 -15.71
C ASP A 48 -0.30 -11.26 -16.14
N PHE A 49 0.58 -10.28 -16.36
CA PHE A 49 1.96 -10.55 -16.74
C PHE A 49 2.72 -11.28 -15.62
N LEU A 50 2.41 -11.00 -14.35
CA LEU A 50 3.00 -11.68 -13.19
C LEU A 50 2.59 -13.15 -13.15
N ILE A 51 1.34 -13.44 -13.48
CA ILE A 51 0.84 -14.83 -13.57
C ILE A 51 1.57 -15.57 -14.69
N LYS A 52 1.71 -14.94 -15.86
CA LYS A 52 2.43 -15.53 -17.01
C LYS A 52 3.89 -15.80 -16.67
N GLU A 53 4.56 -14.86 -16.00
CA GLU A 53 5.93 -15.01 -15.53
C GLU A 53 6.05 -16.17 -14.54
N ALA A 54 5.19 -16.23 -13.52
CA ALA A 54 5.19 -17.31 -12.55
C ALA A 54 4.99 -18.69 -13.18
N LEU A 55 4.08 -18.81 -14.17
CA LEU A 55 3.86 -20.05 -14.91
C LEU A 55 5.07 -20.42 -15.77
N ASN A 56 5.72 -19.45 -16.41
CA ASN A 56 6.91 -19.67 -17.21
C ASN A 56 8.08 -20.18 -16.35
N GLU A 57 8.34 -19.56 -15.20
CA GLU A 57 9.40 -19.99 -14.29
C GLU A 57 9.10 -21.35 -13.64
N LYS A 58 7.82 -21.64 -13.37
CA LYS A 58 7.38 -22.99 -12.98
C LYS A 58 7.73 -24.03 -14.04
N ASN A 59 7.42 -23.75 -15.31
CA ASN A 59 7.69 -24.66 -16.41
C ASN A 59 9.19 -24.88 -16.64
N LYS A 60 10.01 -23.87 -16.36
CA LYS A 60 11.49 -23.98 -16.41
C LYS A 60 12.09 -24.71 -15.20
N GLY A 61 11.29 -25.00 -14.16
CA GLY A 61 11.79 -25.59 -12.92
C GLY A 61 12.70 -24.66 -12.12
N GLN A 62 12.54 -23.33 -12.27
CA GLN A 62 13.36 -22.32 -11.59
C GLN A 62 12.74 -21.77 -10.31
N LEU A 63 11.55 -22.26 -9.93
CA LEU A 63 10.92 -21.87 -8.68
C LEU A 63 11.70 -22.40 -7.48
N LYS A 64 11.89 -21.54 -6.48
CA LYS A 64 12.45 -21.93 -5.19
C LYS A 64 11.44 -22.80 -4.44
N GLU A 65 11.95 -23.81 -3.72
CA GLU A 65 11.14 -24.55 -2.75
C GLU A 65 10.69 -23.62 -1.61
N LEU A 66 9.44 -23.83 -1.16
CA LEU A 66 8.80 -23.06 -0.09
C LEU A 66 9.35 -23.41 1.29
#